data_AF-A0A959DAP9-F1
#
_entry.id   AF-A0A959DAP9-F1
#
_cell.length_a   1.000
_cell.length_b   1.000
_cell.length_c   1.000
_cell.angle_alpha   90.00
_cell.angle_beta   90.00
_cell.angle_gamma   90.00
#
_symmetry.space_group_name_H-M   'P 1'
#
loop_
_entity.id
_entity.type
_entity.pdbx_description
1 polymer ?
#
loop_
_entity_poly.entity_id
_entity_poly.type
_entity_poly.pdbx_seq_one_letter_code
_entity_poly.pdbx_strand_id
1 'polypeptide(L)'
;MSQPMQLVYTKVNAFEREQINLRDLMDNIPVEKVMEALRNEVFVLEGWEETGGKNQYLLKISDTLSMHVRYTDEGNIIISKEYDETVSGQESLTVEEIEQLKIKNMARFNGAFNRLLAKATECVLKMRIGESNITQTIRESNEVIIYAKITV
;
A
#
# COMPACT_ATOMS: atom_id res chain seq x y z
N MET A 1 -0.96 34.90 -3.00
CA MET A 1 -1.40 33.60 -3.53
C MET A 1 -0.43 32.56 -2.98
N SER A 2 -0.89 31.55 -2.24
CA SER A 2 0.00 30.48 -1.77
C SER A 2 0.37 29.58 -2.96
N GLN A 3 1.66 29.27 -3.09
CA GLN A 3 2.12 28.33 -4.11
C GLN A 3 1.77 26.89 -3.66
N PRO A 4 1.36 26.02 -4.58
CA PRO A 4 1.12 24.62 -4.26
C PRO A 4 2.42 23.96 -3.81
N MET A 5 2.35 23.22 -2.70
CA MET A 5 3.46 22.41 -2.20
C MET A 5 3.42 21.05 -2.89
N GLN A 6 4.58 20.58 -3.33
CA GLN A 6 4.75 19.26 -3.94
C GLN A 6 5.23 18.26 -2.88
N LEU A 7 4.51 17.15 -2.74
CA LEU A 7 4.95 16.00 -1.95
C LEU A 7 5.27 14.86 -2.92
N VAL A 8 6.52 14.39 -2.90
CA VAL A 8 7.01 13.30 -3.76
C VAL A 8 7.20 12.05 -2.92
N TYR A 9 6.57 10.95 -3.33
CA TYR A 9 6.78 9.62 -2.75
C TYR A 9 7.48 8.74 -3.77
N THR A 10 8.72 8.35 -3.45
CA THR A 10 9.50 7.41 -4.26
C THR A 10 9.11 5.97 -3.90
N LYS A 11 9.00 5.09 -4.90
CA LYS A 11 8.72 3.66 -4.68
C LYS A 11 9.69 3.04 -3.67
N VAL A 12 9.12 2.32 -2.70
CA VAL A 12 9.87 1.48 -1.77
C VAL A 12 9.93 0.05 -2.32
N ASN A 13 11.10 -0.59 -2.22
CA ASN A 13 11.23 -2.03 -2.41
C ASN A 13 10.84 -2.76 -1.12
N ALA A 14 9.54 -2.98 -0.94
CA ALA A 14 8.96 -3.55 0.29
C ALA A 14 9.00 -5.09 0.32
N PHE A 15 9.58 -5.72 -0.70
CA PHE A 15 9.48 -7.17 -0.86
C PHE A 15 10.19 -7.95 0.24
N GLU A 16 11.25 -7.44 0.86
CA GLU A 16 12.04 -8.24 1.82
C GLU A 16 11.40 -8.34 3.21
N ARG A 17 10.76 -7.28 3.71
CA ARG A 17 9.83 -7.20 4.86
C ARG A 17 9.63 -5.72 5.16
N GLU A 18 8.39 -5.26 5.27
CA GLU A 18 8.12 -3.85 5.53
C GLU A 18 7.00 -3.68 6.56
N GLN A 19 7.24 -2.84 7.56
CA GLN A 19 6.24 -2.39 8.51
C GLN A 19 6.05 -0.91 8.31
N ILE A 20 4.83 -0.47 8.00
CA ILE A 20 4.52 0.95 7.91
C ILE A 20 3.89 1.37 9.23
N ASN A 21 4.61 2.16 10.00
CA ASN A 21 3.97 2.85 11.11
C ASN A 21 3.20 4.05 10.54
N LEU A 22 1.89 3.88 10.34
CA LEU A 22 1.08 5.00 9.88
C LEU A 22 1.10 6.14 10.89
N ARG A 23 1.36 5.93 12.20
CA ARG A 23 1.44 7.05 13.15
C ARG A 23 2.50 8.06 12.74
N ASP A 24 3.62 7.61 12.16
CA ASP A 24 4.68 8.49 11.65
C ASP A 24 4.19 9.36 10.49
N LEU A 25 3.17 8.91 9.76
CA LEU A 25 2.47 9.68 8.72
C LEU A 25 1.30 10.50 9.30
N MET A 26 0.69 10.04 10.40
CA MET A 26 -0.62 10.47 10.85
C MET A 26 -0.61 11.46 12.00
N ASP A 27 0.37 11.45 12.92
CA ASP A 27 0.52 12.15 14.23
C ASP A 27 -0.77 12.38 15.07
N ASN A 28 -1.89 12.78 14.48
CA ASN A 28 -3.18 13.10 15.10
C ASN A 28 -4.41 12.53 14.35
N ILE A 29 -4.25 11.77 13.26
CA ILE A 29 -5.39 11.17 12.53
C ILE A 29 -5.71 9.77 13.07
N PRO A 30 -6.98 9.48 13.42
CA PRO A 30 -7.40 8.14 13.82
C PRO A 30 -7.18 7.12 12.70
N VAL A 31 -6.51 6.02 13.04
CA VAL A 31 -6.14 4.93 12.11
C VAL A 31 -7.39 4.35 11.45
N GLU A 32 -8.48 4.25 12.21
CA GLU A 32 -9.76 3.69 11.77
C GLU A 32 -10.32 4.44 10.57
N LYS A 33 -10.18 5.77 10.54
CA LYS A 33 -10.65 6.59 9.41
C LYS A 33 -9.82 6.33 8.15
N VAL A 34 -8.51 6.15 8.30
CA VAL A 34 -7.64 5.81 7.18
C VAL A 34 -7.97 4.40 6.68
N MET A 35 -8.17 3.44 7.58
CA MET A 35 -8.55 2.07 7.22
C MET A 35 -9.91 1.98 6.54
N GLU A 36 -10.89 2.80 6.97
CA GLU A 36 -12.18 2.92 6.29
C GLU A 36 -12.02 3.48 4.87
N ALA A 37 -11.22 4.52 4.70
CA ALA A 37 -10.94 5.08 3.38
C ALA A 37 -10.20 4.06 2.48
N LEU A 38 -9.20 3.36 3.02
CA LEU A 38 -8.49 2.28 2.31
C LEU A 38 -9.43 1.13 1.95
N ARG A 39 -10.37 0.78 2.84
CA ARG A 39 -11.39 -0.24 2.56
C ARG A 39 -12.22 0.13 1.33
N ASN A 40 -12.74 1.36 1.31
CA ASN A 40 -13.63 1.84 0.26
C ASN A 40 -12.92 2.08 -1.08
N GLU A 41 -11.67 2.55 -1.04
CA GLU A 41 -10.97 3.05 -2.23
C GLU A 41 -9.84 2.17 -2.74
N VAL A 42 -9.36 1.20 -1.96
CA VAL A 42 -8.28 0.27 -2.38
C VAL A 42 -8.74 -1.16 -2.24
N PHE A 43 -9.18 -1.57 -1.05
CA PHE A 43 -9.41 -2.98 -0.77
C PHE A 43 -10.52 -3.56 -1.63
N VAL A 44 -11.66 -2.87 -1.72
CA VAL A 44 -12.76 -3.30 -2.59
C VAL A 44 -12.37 -3.28 -4.06
N LEU A 45 -11.66 -2.24 -4.52
CA LEU A 45 -11.33 -2.07 -5.94
C LEU A 45 -10.23 -3.00 -6.44
N GLU A 46 -9.27 -3.33 -5.57
CA GLU A 46 -8.15 -4.19 -5.91
C GLU A 46 -8.39 -5.67 -5.54
N GLY A 47 -9.61 -6.03 -5.09
CA GLY A 47 -9.99 -7.42 -4.84
C GLY A 47 -9.36 -8.01 -3.58
N TRP A 48 -9.19 -7.19 -2.55
CA TRP A 48 -8.74 -7.66 -1.24
C TRP A 48 -9.87 -8.40 -0.51
N GLU A 49 -9.53 -9.50 0.14
CA GLU A 49 -10.43 -10.31 0.96
C GLU A 49 -10.23 -9.99 2.44
N GLU A 50 -11.31 -9.86 3.21
CA GLU A 50 -11.24 -9.70 4.68
C GLU A 50 -11.14 -11.08 5.33
N THR A 51 -10.04 -11.38 6.05
CA THR A 51 -9.66 -12.79 6.39
C THR A 51 -9.61 -13.15 7.88
N GLY A 52 -9.88 -12.21 8.80
CA GLY A 52 -9.67 -12.50 10.23
C GLY A 52 -10.30 -11.47 11.18
N GLY A 53 -11.38 -10.82 10.75
CA GLY A 53 -12.03 -9.69 11.42
C GLY A 53 -11.74 -8.35 10.74
N LYS A 54 -12.33 -7.26 11.26
CA LYS A 54 -12.34 -5.90 10.65
C LYS A 54 -10.96 -5.32 10.27
N ASN A 55 -9.89 -5.92 10.78
CA ASN A 55 -8.55 -5.35 10.75
C ASN A 55 -7.53 -6.15 9.93
N GLN A 56 -7.97 -7.15 9.16
CA GLN A 56 -7.08 -8.00 8.36
C GLN A 56 -7.60 -8.15 6.93
N TYR A 57 -6.73 -7.86 5.97
CA TYR A 57 -7.02 -7.97 4.55
C TYR A 57 -5.94 -8.75 3.85
N LEU A 58 -6.34 -9.51 2.84
CA LEU A 58 -5.48 -10.34 2.01
C LEU A 58 -5.66 -9.95 0.55
N LEU A 59 -4.57 -9.78 -0.17
CA LEU A 59 -4.54 -9.64 -1.62
C LEU A 59 -3.72 -10.78 -2.22
N LYS A 60 -4.34 -11.59 -3.06
CA LYS A 60 -3.60 -12.57 -3.88
C LYS A 60 -2.84 -11.83 -4.97
N ILE A 61 -1.51 -11.81 -4.88
CA ILE A 61 -0.62 -11.17 -5.85
C ILE A 61 -0.31 -12.12 -7.01
N SER A 62 -0.21 -13.42 -6.71
CA SER A 62 -0.10 -14.52 -7.64
C SER A 62 -0.63 -15.81 -6.99
N ASP A 63 -0.62 -16.91 -7.73
CA ASP A 63 -1.00 -18.23 -7.21
C ASP A 63 -0.09 -18.70 -6.06
N THR A 64 1.10 -18.11 -5.94
CA THR A 64 2.12 -18.50 -4.94
C THR A 64 2.48 -17.39 -3.98
N LEU A 65 1.88 -16.19 -4.11
CA LEU A 65 2.20 -15.04 -3.27
C LEU A 65 0.92 -14.29 -2.88
N SER A 66 0.72 -14.15 -1.58
CA SER A 66 -0.31 -13.30 -0.99
C SER A 66 0.32 -12.16 -0.20
N MET A 67 -0.30 -10.98 -0.25
CA MET A 67 0.00 -9.84 0.60
C MET A 67 -1.06 -9.74 1.68
N HIS A 68 -0.64 -9.56 2.92
CA HIS A 68 -1.51 -9.44 4.08
C HIS A 68 -1.29 -8.07 4.69
N VAL A 69 -2.38 -7.38 4.97
CA VAL A 69 -2.40 -6.10 5.66
C VAL A 69 -3.13 -6.30 6.97
N ARG A 70 -2.44 -6.05 8.09
CA ARG A 70 -3.03 -6.04 9.42
C ARG A 70 -2.73 -4.72 10.09
N TYR A 71 -3.73 -4.08 10.65
CA TYR A 71 -3.48 -2.94 11.53
C TYR A 71 -3.65 -3.30 13.00
N THR A 72 -2.83 -2.69 13.86
CA THR A 72 -2.85 -2.88 15.32
C THR A 72 -3.59 -1.75 16.01
N ASP A 73 -4.02 -1.98 17.25
CA ASP A 73 -4.63 -0.94 18.10
C ASP A 73 -3.64 0.20 18.43
N GLU A 74 -2.35 -0.05 18.25
CA GLU A 74 -1.28 0.96 18.33
C GLU A 74 -1.13 1.75 17.03
N GLY A 75 -2.01 1.58 16.06
CA GLY A 75 -1.99 2.33 14.80
C GLY A 75 -0.88 1.98 13.83
N ASN A 76 -0.22 0.83 14.03
CA ASN A 76 0.72 0.29 13.07
C ASN A 76 -0.05 -0.42 11.94
N ILE A 77 0.39 -0.27 10.69
CA ILE A 77 0.00 -1.16 9.60
C ILE A 77 1.18 -2.09 9.29
N ILE A 78 0.96 -3.36 9.55
CA ILE A 78 1.89 -4.43 9.25
C ILE A 78 1.51 -5.00 7.89
N ILE A 79 2.48 -4.98 6.97
CA ILE A 79 2.32 -5.58 5.66
C ILE A 79 3.25 -6.78 5.60
N SER A 80 2.67 -7.97 5.50
CA SER A 80 3.41 -9.21 5.37
C SER A 80 3.13 -9.87 4.05
N LYS A 81 4.08 -10.69 3.60
CA LYS A 81 3.91 -11.56 2.44
C LYS A 81 3.87 -13.00 2.89
N GLU A 82 3.01 -13.78 2.26
CA GLU A 82 2.93 -15.23 2.44
C GLU A 82 3.20 -15.90 1.11
N TYR A 83 4.15 -16.83 1.11
CA TYR A 83 4.43 -17.68 -0.04
C TYR A 83 3.72 -19.01 0.16
N ASP A 84 2.83 -19.35 -0.76
CA ASP A 84 2.29 -20.70 -0.81
C ASP A 84 3.28 -21.58 -1.59
N GLU A 85 4.08 -22.35 -0.85
CA GLU A 85 5.07 -23.26 -1.42
C GLU A 85 4.43 -24.51 -2.04
N THR A 86 3.15 -24.78 -1.76
CA THR A 86 2.47 -26.02 -2.19
C THR A 86 2.05 -26.01 -3.66
N VAL A 87 1.96 -24.83 -4.28
CA VAL A 87 1.63 -24.67 -5.71
C VAL A 87 2.83 -24.99 -6.62
N SER A 88 4.01 -25.28 -6.07
CA SER A 88 5.18 -25.75 -6.84
C SER A 88 5.08 -27.22 -7.31
N GLY A 89 3.87 -27.78 -7.39
CA GLY A 89 3.57 -29.17 -7.80
C GLY A 89 3.76 -29.49 -9.30
N GLN A 90 4.61 -28.77 -10.03
CA GLN A 90 4.98 -29.08 -11.42
C GLN A 90 6.50 -29.02 -11.56
N GLU A 91 7.04 -29.90 -12.42
CA GLU A 91 8.45 -30.10 -12.81
C GLU A 91 9.45 -29.05 -12.29
N SER A 92 10.55 -29.52 -11.66
CA SER A 92 11.57 -28.68 -11.04
C SER A 92 11.94 -27.48 -11.92
N LEU A 93 11.43 -26.30 -11.54
CA LEU A 93 11.76 -25.03 -12.16
C LEU A 93 13.28 -24.83 -12.14
N THR A 94 13.83 -24.32 -13.23
CA THR A 94 15.23 -23.92 -13.30
C THR A 94 15.52 -22.75 -12.35
N VAL A 95 16.79 -22.54 -11.99
CA VAL A 95 17.22 -21.40 -11.17
C VAL A 95 16.79 -20.07 -11.80
N GLU A 96 16.86 -19.96 -13.12
CA GLU A 96 16.45 -18.78 -13.88
C GLU A 96 14.93 -18.56 -13.81
N GLU A 97 14.12 -19.60 -13.94
CA GLU A 97 12.66 -19.49 -13.80
C GLU A 97 12.24 -19.09 -12.38
N ILE A 98 12.92 -19.62 -11.36
CA ILE A 98 12.71 -19.21 -9.96
C ILE A 98 13.07 -17.74 -9.77
N GLU A 99 14.17 -17.28 -10.35
CA GLU A 99 14.59 -15.88 -10.28
C GLU A 99 13.61 -14.94 -11.00
N GLN A 100 13.15 -15.31 -12.20
CA GLN A 100 12.13 -14.56 -12.93
C GLN A 100 10.79 -14.51 -12.19
N LEU A 101 10.37 -15.62 -11.56
CA LEU A 101 9.18 -15.65 -10.71
C LEU A 101 9.33 -14.73 -9.50
N LYS A 102 10.50 -14.73 -8.84
CA LYS A 102 10.79 -13.81 -7.74
C LYS A 102 10.73 -12.36 -8.19
N ILE A 103 11.34 -12.00 -9.32
CA ILE A 103 11.33 -10.63 -9.86
C ILE A 103 9.90 -10.20 -10.22
N LYS A 104 9.15 -11.07 -10.93
CA LYS A 104 7.76 -10.80 -11.33
C LYS A 104 6.86 -10.58 -10.11
N ASN A 105 6.96 -11.47 -9.12
CA ASN A 105 6.19 -11.37 -7.89
C ASN A 105 6.62 -10.16 -7.05
N MET A 106 7.91 -9.84 -7.00
CA MET A 106 8.44 -8.64 -6.36
C MET A 106 7.90 -7.35 -6.99
N ALA A 107 7.91 -7.24 -8.32
CA ALA A 107 7.39 -6.07 -9.00
C ALA A 107 5.89 -5.85 -8.72
N ARG A 108 5.10 -6.93 -8.73
CA ARG A 108 3.66 -6.88 -8.41
C ARG A 108 3.41 -6.54 -6.95
N PHE A 109 4.14 -7.17 -6.03
CA PHE A 109 4.07 -6.91 -4.59
C PHE A 109 4.40 -5.45 -4.28
N ASN A 110 5.54 -4.96 -4.77
CA ASN A 110 5.93 -3.56 -4.61
C ASN A 110 4.91 -2.61 -5.23
N GLY A 111 4.31 -2.97 -6.37
CA GLY A 111 3.22 -2.21 -6.98
C GLY A 111 2.02 -2.05 -6.04
N ALA A 112 1.52 -3.16 -5.48
CA ALA A 112 0.40 -3.14 -4.54
C ALA A 112 0.75 -2.37 -3.25
N PHE A 113 1.94 -2.60 -2.70
CA PHE A 113 2.42 -1.91 -1.51
C PHE A 113 2.46 -0.39 -1.71
N ASN A 114 3.07 0.07 -2.81
CA ASN A 114 3.22 1.51 -3.06
C ASN A 114 1.87 2.18 -3.35
N ARG A 115 0.90 1.47 -3.97
CA ARG A 115 -0.47 2.00 -4.12
C ARG A 115 -1.17 2.15 -2.78
N LEU A 116 -1.03 1.17 -1.89
CA LEU A 116 -1.58 1.22 -0.54
C LEU A 116 -1.00 2.40 0.25
N LEU A 117 0.33 2.53 0.28
CA LEU A 117 1.03 3.62 0.96
C LEU A 117 0.65 5.00 0.40
N ALA A 118 0.61 5.13 -0.92
CA ALA A 118 0.22 6.36 -1.58
C ALA A 118 -1.21 6.75 -1.21
N LYS A 119 -2.15 5.79 -1.19
CA LYS A 119 -3.53 6.09 -0.85
C LYS A 119 -3.70 6.41 0.63
N ALA A 120 -3.05 5.66 1.52
CA ALA A 120 -3.05 5.97 2.95
C ALA A 120 -2.60 7.41 3.19
N THR A 121 -1.53 7.83 2.53
CA THR A 121 -1.01 9.19 2.62
C THR A 121 -1.95 10.23 2.02
N GLU A 122 -2.53 9.98 0.86
CA GLU A 122 -3.54 10.85 0.25
C GLU A 122 -4.72 11.07 1.21
N CYS A 123 -5.25 10.01 1.83
CA CYS A 123 -6.32 10.09 2.82
C CYS A 123 -5.91 10.93 4.03
N VAL A 124 -4.70 10.72 4.54
CA VAL A 124 -4.15 11.49 5.66
C VAL A 124 -4.05 12.98 5.30
N LEU A 125 -3.56 13.30 4.11
CA LEU A 125 -3.48 14.69 3.64
C LEU A 125 -4.88 15.31 3.50
N LYS A 126 -5.84 14.62 2.88
CA LYS A 126 -7.24 15.09 2.78
C LYS A 126 -7.82 15.40 4.16
N MET A 127 -7.53 14.58 5.16
CA MET A 127 -8.01 14.78 6.53
C MET A 127 -7.30 15.94 7.24
N ARG A 128 -6.00 16.19 6.97
CA ARG A 128 -5.23 17.28 7.60
C ARG A 128 -5.54 18.64 7.03
N ILE A 129 -5.49 18.76 5.70
CA ILE A 129 -5.60 20.06 5.02
C ILE A 129 -6.97 20.26 4.38
N GLY A 130 -7.86 19.27 4.39
CA GLY A 130 -9.15 19.33 3.70
C GLY A 130 -9.04 18.90 2.23
N GLU A 131 -10.00 18.12 1.76
CA GLU A 131 -9.98 17.55 0.41
C GLU A 131 -9.95 18.63 -0.70
N SER A 132 -10.62 19.77 -0.47
CA SER A 132 -10.62 20.92 -1.37
C SER A 132 -9.25 21.57 -1.58
N ASN A 133 -8.28 21.23 -0.72
CA ASN A 133 -6.92 21.74 -0.80
C ASN A 133 -5.96 20.76 -1.50
N ILE A 134 -6.40 19.56 -1.90
CA ILE A 134 -5.64 18.73 -2.84
C ILE A 134 -6.00 19.15 -4.25
N THR A 135 -5.02 19.62 -5.02
CA THR A 135 -5.25 20.15 -6.36
C THR A 135 -4.97 19.13 -7.46
N GLN A 136 -4.04 18.21 -7.23
CA GLN A 136 -3.70 17.17 -8.20
C GLN A 136 -3.03 15.99 -7.51
N THR A 137 -3.30 14.78 -7.97
CA THR A 137 -2.53 13.57 -7.63
C THR A 137 -2.06 12.93 -8.92
N ILE A 138 -0.75 12.84 -9.11
CA ILE A 138 -0.12 12.18 -10.26
C ILE A 138 0.42 10.85 -9.77
N ARG A 139 0.07 9.78 -10.50
CA ARG A 139 0.57 8.43 -10.24
C ARG A 139 1.40 8.02 -11.44
N GLU A 140 2.70 8.11 -11.32
CA GLU A 140 3.63 7.64 -12.34
C GLU A 140 4.06 6.22 -12.03
N SER A 141 4.63 5.55 -13.05
CA SER A 141 5.08 4.17 -12.94
C SER A 141 5.93 3.93 -11.70
N ASN A 142 6.69 4.90 -11.18
CA ASN A 142 7.59 4.77 -10.03
C ASN A 142 7.41 5.78 -8.88
N GLU A 143 6.44 6.69 -8.97
CA GLU A 143 6.26 7.73 -7.97
C GLU A 143 4.78 8.08 -7.82
N VAL A 144 4.39 8.45 -6.60
CA VAL A 144 3.14 9.19 -6.41
C VAL A 144 3.48 10.59 -5.98
N ILE A 145 3.00 11.55 -6.75
CA ILE A 145 3.22 12.97 -6.52
C ILE A 145 1.88 13.59 -6.18
N ILE A 146 1.78 14.16 -4.98
CA ILE A 146 0.57 14.83 -4.51
C ILE A 146 0.85 16.34 -4.47
N TYR A 147 0.03 17.10 -5.20
CA TYR A 147 0.04 18.55 -5.19
C TYR A 147 -1.08 19.05 -4.29
N ALA A 148 -0.69 19.82 -3.29
CA ALA A 148 -1.60 20.39 -2.31
C ALA A 148 -1.45 21.91 -2.26
N LYS A 149 -2.58 22.61 -2.30
CA LYS A 149 -2.68 24.03 -2.01
C LYS A 149 -2.84 24.22 -0.50
N ILE A 150 -1.75 24.50 0.18
CA ILE A 150 -1.80 24.87 1.59
C ILE A 150 -2.14 26.35 1.66
N THR A 151 -3.25 26.69 2.31
CA THR A 151 -3.58 28.08 2.62
C THR A 151 -3.10 28.32 4.04
N VAL A 152 -1.99 29.06 4.18
CA VAL A 152 -1.45 29.49 5.49
C VAL A 152 -2.27 30.67 6.00
#